data_AF-A0A543EHW7-F1
#
_entry.id   AF-A0A543EHW7-F1
#
_cell.length_a   1.000
_cell.length_b   1.000
_cell.length_c   1.000
_cell.angle_alpha   90.00
_cell.angle_beta   90.00
_cell.angle_gamma   90.00
#
_symmetry.space_group_name_H-M   'P 1'
#
loop_
_entity.id
_entity.type
_entity.pdbx_description
1 polymer ?
#
loop_
_entity_poly.entity_id
_entity_poly.type
_entity_poly.pdbx_seq_one_letter_code
_entity_poly.pdbx_strand_id
1 'polypeptide(L)' 'MFNLNYDQIKKEIESEVCGEHGMHPEFVKTEEGFGIKACCELFREELVEKSGKMIEEETQKILEEMMKDLFKE' A
#
# COMPACT_ATOMS: atom_id res chain seq x y z
N MET A 1 -15.34 5.50 -7.81
CA MET A 1 -14.06 4.77 -7.92
C MET A 1 -13.30 5.05 -6.64
N PHE A 2 -12.94 4.02 -5.87
CA PHE A 2 -12.11 4.20 -4.68
C PHE A 2 -10.75 4.76 -5.14
N ASN A 3 -10.48 6.03 -4.82
CA ASN A 3 -9.20 6.66 -5.14
C ASN A 3 -8.18 6.25 -4.08
N LEU A 4 -7.70 5.01 -4.17
CA LEU A 4 -6.54 4.60 -3.38
C LEU A 4 -5.35 5.49 -3.77
N ASN A 5 -4.72 6.09 -2.75
CA ASN A 5 -3.61 7.01 -2.96
C ASN A 5 -2.32 6.24 -3.24
N TYR A 6 -2.18 5.78 -4.49
CA TYR A 6 -0.99 5.06 -4.95
C TYR A 6 0.30 5.87 -4.81
N ASP A 7 0.24 7.21 -4.84
CA ASP A 7 1.43 8.05 -4.63
C ASP A 7 1.94 7.97 -3.18
N GLN A 8 1.03 7.86 -2.21
CA GLN A 8 1.39 7.68 -0.81
C GLN A 8 1.96 6.28 -0.57
N ILE A 9 1.32 5.25 -1.12
CA ILE A 9 1.81 3.85 -1.05
C ILE A 9 3.20 3.74 -1.67
N LYS A 10 3.40 4.34 -2.85
CA LYS A 10 4.71 4.41 -3.51
C LYS A 10 5.77 5.02 -2.60
N LYS A 11 5.48 6.19 -2.01
CA LYS A 11 6.43 6.89 -1.14
C LYS A 11 6.80 6.08 0.10
N GLU A 12 5.83 5.41 0.74
CA GLU A 12 6.14 4.54 1.88
C GLU A 12 7.03 3.38 1.46
N ILE A 13 6.65 2.64 0.41
CA ILE A 13 7.43 1.49 -0.07
C ILE A 13 8.86 1.92 -0.42
N GLU A 14 9.05 2.94 -1.25
CA GLU A 14 10.38 3.39 -1.68
C GLU A 14 11.22 4.01 -0.55
N SER A 15 10.59 4.42 0.56
CA SER A 15 11.30 4.91 1.75
C SER A 15 11.84 3.78 2.63
N GLU A 16 11.28 2.57 2.52
CA GLU A 16 11.75 1.42 3.29
C GLU A 16 13.14 0.98 2.81
N VAL A 17 13.89 0.36 3.72
CA VAL A 17 15.23 -0.16 3.45
C VAL A 17 15.28 -1.60 3.92
N CYS A 18 15.76 -2.49 3.06
CA CYS A 18 16.00 -3.87 3.46
C CYS A 18 17.04 -3.92 4.58
N GLY A 19 16.68 -4.45 5.74
CA GLY A 19 17.60 -4.56 6.88
C GLY A 19 18.83 -5.45 6.61
N GLU A 20 18.71 -6.42 5.70
CA GLU A 20 19.81 -7.33 5.36
C GLU A 20 20.76 -6.77 4.30
N HIS A 21 20.23 -6.09 3.28
CA HIS A 21 21.00 -5.68 2.10
C HIS A 21 21.20 -4.16 1.98
N GLY A 22 20.50 -3.37 2.80
CA GLY A 22 20.58 -1.91 2.78
C GLY A 22 20.04 -1.27 1.49
N MET A 23 19.21 -2.00 0.72
CA MET A 23 18.67 -1.53 -0.56
C MET A 23 17.22 -1.08 -0.40
N HIS A 24 16.86 -0.01 -1.11
CA HIS A 24 15.49 0.45 -1.25
C HIS A 24 14.73 -0.40 -2.27
N PRO A 25 13.45 -0.70 -2.03
CA PRO A 25 12.60 -1.34 -3.01
C PRO A 25 12.09 -0.33 -4.05
N GLU A 26 11.65 -0.82 -5.20
CA GLU A 26 11.05 -0.02 -6.28
C GLU A 26 9.58 -0.37 -6.43
N PHE A 27 8.72 0.66 -6.40
CA PHE A 27 7.30 0.49 -6.66
C PHE A 27 7.03 0.49 -8.17
N VAL A 28 6.31 -0.53 -8.64
CA VAL A 28 5.96 -0.70 -10.05
C VAL A 28 4.45 -0.68 -10.19
N LYS A 29 3.90 0.32 -10.88
CA LYS A 29 2.47 0.32 -11.20
C LYS A 29 2.22 -0.68 -12.34
N THR A 30 1.26 -1.59 -12.15
CA THR A 30 0.85 -2.56 -13.18
C THR A 30 -0.58 -2.27 -13.62
N GLU A 31 -1.03 -2.86 -14.73
CA GLU A 31 -2.42 -2.68 -15.21
C GLU A 31 -3.46 -3.26 -14.23
N GLU A 32 -3.08 -4.29 -13.47
CA GLU A 32 -3.93 -4.96 -12.49
C GLU A 32 -3.80 -4.39 -11.06
N GLY A 33 -2.87 -3.45 -10.84
CA GLY A 33 -2.64 -2.86 -9.52
C GLY A 33 -1.21 -2.35 -9.36
N PHE A 34 -0.45 -2.99 -8.48
CA PHE A 34 0.94 -2.64 -8.22
C PHE A 34 1.80 -3.89 -7.95
N GLY A 35 3.09 -3.76 -8.22
CA GLY A 35 4.13 -4.70 -7.89
C GLY A 35 5.25 -4.00 -7.12
N ILE A 36 5.99 -4.79 -6.35
CA ILE A 36 7.14 -4.32 -5.58
C ILE A 36 8.35 -5.12 -6.03
N LYS A 37 9.38 -4.43 -6.49
CA LYS A 37 10.71 -5.01 -6.71
C LYS A 37 11.54 -4.76 -5.47
N ALA A 38 12.06 -5.83 -4.87
CA ALA A 38 12.94 -5.76 -3.72
C ALA A 38 14.21 -6.57 -3.99
N CYS A 39 15.25 -6.34 -3.18
CA CYS A 39 16.52 -7.05 -3.29
C CYS A 39 16.44 -8.52 -2.85
N CYS A 40 15.45 -8.89 -2.03
CA CYS A 40 15.22 -10.27 -1.59
C CYS A 40 13.72 -10.56 -1.42
N GLU A 41 13.36 -11.85 -1.46
CA GLU A 41 11.96 -12.29 -1.38
C GLU A 41 11.32 -11.99 -0.03
N LEU A 42 12.03 -12.18 1.08
CA LEU A 42 11.53 -11.88 2.42
C LEU A 42 11.08 -10.41 2.55
N PHE A 43 11.94 -9.49 2.11
CA PHE A 43 11.62 -8.07 2.14
C PHE A 43 10.48 -7.71 1.19
N ARG A 44 10.41 -8.37 0.02
CA ARG A 44 9.28 -8.21 -0.90
C ARG A 44 7.96 -8.63 -0.26
N GLU A 45 7.92 -9.80 0.39
CA GLU A 45 6.72 -10.32 1.05
C GLU A 45 6.26 -9.40 2.18
N GLU A 46 7.20 -8.90 3.00
CA GLU A 46 6.90 -7.95 4.07
C GLU A 46 6.28 -6.66 3.54
N LEU A 47 6.84 -6.09 2.46
CA LEU A 47 6.32 -4.89 1.83
C LEU A 47 4.94 -5.10 1.19
N VAL A 48 4.72 -6.27 0.57
CA VAL A 48 3.41 -6.62 -0.02
C VAL A 48 2.36 -6.74 1.08
N GLU A 49 2.68 -7.41 2.19
CA GLU A 49 1.77 -7.54 3.34
C GLU A 49 1.45 -6.17 3.96
N LYS A 50 2.48 -5.34 4.18
CA LYS A 50 2.34 -3.98 4.73
C LYS A 50 1.45 -3.12 3.83
N SER A 51 1.69 -3.15 2.52
CA SER A 51 0.90 -2.42 1.54
C SER A 51 -0.56 -2.90 1.50
N GLY A 52 -0.78 -4.22 1.60
CA GLY A 52 -2.11 -4.82 1.66
C GLY A 52 -2.89 -4.33 2.89
N LYS A 53 -2.27 -4.32 4.07
CA LYS A 53 -2.88 -3.83 5.31
C LYS A 53 -3.25 -2.34 5.23
N MET A 54 -2.35 -1.50 4.70
CA MET A 54 -2.65 -0.07 4.51
C MET A 54 -3.87 0.16 3.61
N ILE A 55 -3.96 -0.59 2.50
CA ILE A 55 -5.10 -0.51 1.58
C ILE A 55 -6.39 -0.94 2.27
N GLU A 56 -6.35 -2.02 3.05
CA GLU A 56 -7.51 -2.52 3.79
C GLU A 56 -8.00 -1.50 4.82
N GLU A 57 -7.09 -0.94 5.63
CA GLU A 57 -7.43 0.08 6.64
C GLU A 57 -8.02 1.35 6.01
N GLU A 58 -7.42 1.86 4.94
CA GLU A 58 -7.95 3.03 4.23
C GLU A 58 -9.32 2.72 3.60
N THR A 59 -9.50 1.52 3.05
CA THR A 59 -10.80 1.10 2.51
C THR A 59 -11.86 1.00 3.60
N GLN A 60 -11.52 0.44 4.76
CA GLN A 60 -12.43 0.38 5.91
C GLN A 60 -12.84 1.78 6.38
N LYS A 61 -11.89 2.72 6.54
CA LYS A 61 -12.20 4.10 6.92
C LYS A 61 -13.16 4.77 5.94
N ILE A 62 -12.91 4.62 4.63
CA ILE A 62 -13.79 5.18 3.59
C ILE A 62 -15.21 4.58 3.72
N LEU A 63 -15.32 3.26 3.91
CA LEU A 63 -16.62 2.61 4.11
C LEU A 63 -17.34 3.11 5.37
N GLU A 64 -16.62 3.29 6.48
CA GLU A 64 -17.18 3.83 7.72
C GLU A 64 -17.66 5.28 7.56
N GLU A 65 -16.89 6.13 6.87
CA GLU A 65 -17.29 7.51 6.57
C GLU A 65 -18.52 7.55 5.68
N MET A 66 -18.55 6.73 4.61
CA MET A 66 -19.71 6.61 3.73
C MET A 66 -20.96 6.14 4.50
N MET A 67 -20.83 5.17 5.40
CA MET A 67 -21.95 4.73 6.25
C MET A 67 -22.41 5.85 7.19
N LYS A 68 -21.49 6.55 7.87
CA LYS A 68 -21.85 7.66 8.76
C LYS A 68 -22.59 8.78 8.04
N ASP A 69 -22.20 9.10 6.82
CA ASP A 69 -22.88 10.13 6.03
C ASP A 69 -24.25 9.65 5.51
N LEU A 70 -24.41 8.36 5.19
CA LEU A 70 -25.71 7.77 4.84
C LEU A 70 -26.71 7.77 6.02
N PHE A 71 -26.24 7.62 7.26
CA PHE A 71 -27.08 7.64 8.47
C PHE A 71 -27.31 9.05 9.06
N LYS A 72 -26.73 10.10 8.45
CA LYS A 72 -26.98 11.51 8.84
C LYS A 72 -28.19 12.13 8.12
N GLU A 73 -28.87 11.37 7.26
CA GLU A 73 -30.12 11.78 6.59
C GLU A 73 -31.37 11.29 7.34
#